data_AF-A0A3C1WXU8-F1
#
_entry.id   AF-A0A3C1WXU8-F1
#
_cell.length_a   1.000
_cell.length_b   1.000
_cell.length_c   1.000
_cell.angle_alpha   90.00
_cell.angle_beta   90.00
_cell.angle_gamma   90.00
#
_symmetry.space_group_name_H-M   'P 1'
#
loop_
_entity.id
_entity.type
_entity.pdbx_description
1 polymer ?
#
loop_
_entity_poly.entity_id
_entity_poly.type
_entity_poly.pdbx_seq_one_letter_code
_entity_poly.pdbx_strand_id
1 'polypeptide(L)'
;MKIAIIGSGISGNTLAYYLNSNHQITLFESNSRVGGHSHTHEIEISNQKVNVDTGFIVFNKKTYPHFINLLHELKVPYENSAMSFSVKDSQKDFEYNGTNLNALFAQRKNLISLTFYKMIKEILRFNKKSTLMLKNNEEISLGEYLNREAYSDFFKKYYILPMGSAIWSSDIKTMMAFPAK
;
A
#
# COMPACT_ATOMS: atom_id res chain seq x y z
N MET A 1 -30.02 -4.53 23.07
CA MET A 1 -28.99 -4.40 24.14
C MET A 1 -28.36 -3.01 24.06
N LYS A 2 -27.69 -2.56 25.12
CA LYS A 2 -26.84 -1.35 25.10
C LYS A 2 -25.40 -1.78 24.81
N ILE A 3 -24.79 -1.22 23.77
CA ILE A 3 -23.44 -1.60 23.31
C ILE A 3 -22.57 -0.34 23.32
N ALA A 4 -21.42 -0.41 24.00
CA ALA A 4 -20.39 0.61 23.93
C ALA A 4 -19.31 0.19 22.92
N ILE A 5 -18.96 1.07 21.98
CA ILE A 5 -17.86 0.87 21.03
C ILE A 5 -16.79 1.91 21.36
N ILE A 6 -15.54 1.46 21.57
CA ILE A 6 -14.40 2.33 21.87
C ILE A 6 -13.54 2.45 20.61
N GLY A 7 -13.46 3.67 20.08
CA GLY A 7 -12.77 4.02 18.84
C GLY A 7 -13.71 4.10 17.65
N SER A 8 -13.66 5.21 16.93
CA SER A 8 -14.46 5.50 15.72
C SER A 8 -13.64 5.37 14.44
N GLY A 9 -12.64 4.48 14.44
CA GLY A 9 -11.96 4.06 13.21
C GLY A 9 -12.90 3.30 12.26
N ILE A 10 -12.37 2.85 11.12
CA ILE A 10 -13.15 2.11 10.10
C ILE A 10 -13.94 0.95 10.73
N SER A 11 -13.32 0.15 11.59
CA SER A 11 -13.95 -0.99 12.25
C SER A 11 -15.07 -0.58 13.20
N GLY A 12 -14.84 0.42 14.06
CA GLY A 12 -15.82 0.91 15.02
C GLY A 12 -17.05 1.51 14.34
N ASN A 13 -16.83 2.32 13.30
CA ASN A 13 -17.93 2.90 12.51
C ASN A 13 -18.72 1.82 11.75
N THR A 14 -18.04 0.83 11.17
CA THR A 14 -18.72 -0.28 10.48
C THR A 14 -19.56 -1.11 11.46
N LEU A 15 -19.05 -1.40 12.67
CA LEU A 15 -19.83 -2.07 13.70
C LEU A 15 -21.05 -1.25 14.11
N ALA A 16 -20.87 0.05 14.39
CA ALA A 16 -21.97 0.95 14.73
C ALA A 16 -23.03 0.99 13.61
N TYR A 17 -22.60 1.05 12.35
CA TYR A 17 -23.46 1.08 11.18
C TYR A 17 -24.32 -0.18 11.03
N TYR A 18 -23.75 -1.38 11.23
CA TYR A 18 -24.54 -2.61 11.09
C TYR A 18 -25.40 -2.94 12.31
N LEU A 19 -24.98 -2.54 13.52
CA LEU A 19 -25.65 -2.91 14.76
C LEU A 19 -26.71 -1.91 15.23
N ASN A 20 -26.70 -0.66 14.77
CA ASN A 20 -27.61 0.38 15.28
C ASN A 20 -29.10 0.10 15.05
N SER A 21 -29.44 -0.71 14.04
CA SER A 21 -30.85 -1.02 13.73
C SER A 21 -31.55 -1.83 14.82
N ASN A 22 -30.80 -2.62 15.60
CA ASN A 22 -31.35 -3.55 16.60
C ASN A 22 -30.84 -3.27 18.03
N HIS A 23 -29.91 -2.34 18.20
CA HIS A 23 -29.21 -2.10 19.45
C HIS A 23 -29.01 -0.60 19.73
N GLN A 24 -29.01 -0.24 21.00
CA GLN A 24 -28.64 1.11 21.42
C GLN A 24 -27.11 1.21 21.48
N ILE A 25 -26.52 1.95 20.56
CA ILE A 25 -25.06 2.11 20.45
C ILE A 25 -24.61 3.39 21.15
N THR A 26 -23.50 3.32 21.88
CA THR A 26 -22.73 4.49 22.35
C THR A 26 -21.31 4.36 21.83
N LEU A 27 -20.88 5.29 20.99
CA LEU A 27 -19.54 5.32 20.40
C LEU A 27 -18.67 6.33 21.16
N PHE A 28 -17.51 5.90 21.62
CA PHE A 28 -16.52 6.74 22.30
C PHE A 28 -15.34 6.94 21.37
N GLU A 29 -14.97 8.20 21.13
CA GLU A 29 -13.79 8.56 20.35
C GLU A 29 -12.93 9.51 21.16
N SER A 30 -11.62 9.26 21.15
CA SER A 30 -10.62 10.08 21.85
C SER A 30 -10.32 11.40 21.13
N ASN A 31 -10.43 11.40 19.80
CA ASN A 31 -10.18 12.57 18.97
C ASN A 31 -11.42 13.45 18.84
N SER A 32 -11.23 14.68 18.36
CA SER A 32 -12.33 15.60 18.02
C SER A 32 -13.06 15.26 16.72
N ARG A 33 -12.74 14.12 16.09
CA ARG A 33 -13.31 13.68 14.81
C ARG A 33 -13.46 12.17 14.77
N VAL A 34 -14.39 11.72 13.91
CA VAL A 34 -14.52 10.30 13.57
C VAL A 34 -13.54 9.88 12.46
N GLY A 35 -13.36 8.57 12.28
CA GLY A 35 -12.69 7.97 11.12
C GLY A 35 -11.32 7.37 11.39
N GLY A 36 -10.64 7.78 12.47
CA GLY A 36 -9.30 7.28 12.78
C GLY A 36 -8.32 7.50 11.62
N HIS A 37 -7.71 6.45 11.10
CA HIS A 37 -6.78 6.54 9.96
C HIS A 37 -7.45 6.92 8.62
N SER A 38 -8.77 6.79 8.50
CA SER A 38 -9.52 7.38 7.38
C SER A 38 -9.70 8.87 7.66
N HIS A 39 -8.97 9.70 6.93
CA HIS A 39 -8.88 11.14 7.21
C HIS A 39 -8.79 11.95 5.91
N THR A 40 -9.80 12.77 5.70
CA THR A 40 -9.94 13.69 4.57
C THR A 40 -9.79 15.11 5.07
N HIS A 41 -8.91 15.88 4.43
CA HIS A 41 -8.68 17.29 4.71
C HIS A 41 -9.30 18.14 3.60
N GLU A 42 -10.10 19.12 3.97
CA GLU A 42 -10.50 20.18 3.02
C GLU A 42 -9.37 21.22 2.98
N ILE A 43 -8.82 21.45 1.79
CA ILE A 43 -7.79 22.47 1.53
C ILE A 43 -8.27 23.41 0.40
N GLU A 44 -7.72 24.62 0.36
CA GLU A 44 -8.02 25.58 -0.69
C GLU A 44 -6.86 25.67 -1.69
N ILE A 45 -7.13 25.38 -2.97
CA ILE A 45 -6.17 25.50 -4.07
C ILE A 45 -6.81 26.39 -5.14
N SER A 46 -6.17 27.51 -5.46
CA SER A 46 -6.63 28.44 -6.51
C SER A 46 -8.11 28.86 -6.32
N ASN A 47 -8.50 29.21 -5.09
CA ASN A 47 -9.86 29.55 -4.66
C ASN A 47 -10.90 28.42 -4.85
N GLN A 48 -10.45 27.17 -4.94
CA GLN A 48 -11.32 25.98 -4.97
C GLN A 48 -11.05 25.12 -3.75
N LYS A 49 -12.12 24.67 -3.09
CA LYS A 49 -12.05 23.69 -2.01
C LYS A 49 -11.83 22.30 -2.59
N VAL A 50 -10.81 21.61 -2.11
CA VAL A 50 -10.41 20.27 -2.54
C VAL A 50 -10.29 19.38 -1.31
N ASN A 51 -10.86 18.19 -1.38
CA ASN A 51 -10.75 17.16 -0.36
C ASN A 51 -9.54 16.27 -0.66
N VAL A 52 -8.63 16.13 0.31
CA VAL A 52 -7.40 15.34 0.19
C VAL A 52 -7.32 14.31 1.31
N ASP A 53 -7.27 13.04 0.94
CA ASP A 53 -7.11 11.94 1.88
C ASP A 53 -5.63 11.75 2.25
N THR A 54 -5.32 11.53 3.53
CA THR A 54 -3.93 11.44 4.04
C THR A 54 -3.55 10.12 4.69
N GLY A 55 -4.53 9.24 4.94
CA GLY A 55 -4.28 7.90 5.50
C GLY A 55 -4.75 6.81 4.54
N PHE A 56 -5.96 6.31 4.76
CA PHE A 56 -6.56 5.35 3.84
C PHE A 56 -7.10 6.04 2.58
N ILE A 57 -6.41 5.88 1.45
CA ILE A 57 -6.71 6.59 0.20
C ILE A 57 -7.12 5.69 -0.97
N VAL A 58 -6.90 4.37 -0.86
CA VAL A 58 -7.10 3.44 -1.98
C VAL A 58 -7.46 2.04 -1.50
N PHE A 59 -8.24 1.32 -2.30
CA PHE A 59 -8.60 -0.08 -2.11
C PHE A 59 -8.58 -0.82 -3.45
N ASN A 60 -8.70 -2.16 -3.41
CA ASN A 60 -8.87 -2.96 -4.63
C ASN A 60 -9.99 -3.99 -4.48
N LYS A 61 -10.63 -4.32 -5.61
CA LYS A 61 -11.81 -5.20 -5.65
C LYS A 61 -11.57 -6.61 -5.12
N LYS A 62 -10.33 -7.11 -5.22
CA LYS A 62 -9.99 -8.47 -4.82
C LYS A 62 -9.89 -8.64 -3.29
N THR A 63 -9.33 -7.65 -2.61
CA THR A 63 -9.01 -7.73 -1.17
C THR A 63 -10.02 -6.99 -0.29
N TYR A 64 -10.90 -6.16 -0.87
CA TYR A 64 -11.88 -5.34 -0.13
C TYR A 64 -13.36 -5.61 -0.51
N PRO A 65 -13.82 -6.86 -0.68
CA PRO A 65 -15.21 -7.12 -1.10
C PRO A 65 -16.25 -6.56 -0.12
N HIS A 66 -16.01 -6.70 1.20
CA HIS A 66 -16.94 -6.20 2.22
C HIS A 66 -17.00 -4.67 2.27
N PHE A 67 -15.85 -4.00 2.12
CA PHE A 67 -15.81 -2.54 2.08
C PHE A 67 -16.53 -1.99 0.84
N ILE A 68 -16.38 -2.66 -0.32
CA ILE A 68 -17.11 -2.29 -1.53
C ILE A 68 -18.62 -2.43 -1.35
N ASN A 69 -19.08 -3.51 -0.72
CA ASN A 69 -20.50 -3.67 -0.41
C ASN A 69 -21.01 -2.55 0.50
N LEU A 70 -20.23 -2.17 1.53
CA LEU A 70 -20.56 -1.04 2.39
C LEU A 70 -20.66 0.27 1.61
N LEU A 71 -19.72 0.56 0.69
CA LEU A 71 -19.79 1.75 -0.17
C LEU A 71 -21.05 1.72 -1.06
N HIS A 72 -21.43 0.56 -1.59
CA HIS A 72 -22.67 0.42 -2.38
C HIS A 72 -23.93 0.66 -1.55
N GLU A 73 -24.01 0.10 -0.33
CA GLU A 73 -25.12 0.34 0.59
C GLU A 73 -25.26 1.83 0.95
N LEU A 74 -24.12 2.47 1.23
CA LEU A 74 -24.04 3.90 1.55
C LEU A 74 -24.15 4.81 0.32
N LYS A 75 -24.19 4.24 -0.90
CA LYS A 75 -24.19 4.96 -2.19
C LYS A 75 -23.01 5.93 -2.34
N VAL A 76 -21.84 5.56 -1.81
CA VAL A 76 -20.61 6.35 -1.92
C VAL A 76 -19.90 6.00 -3.24
N PRO A 77 -19.68 6.97 -4.14
CA PRO A 77 -18.96 6.74 -5.38
C PRO A 77 -17.46 6.54 -5.12
N TYR A 78 -16.79 5.85 -6.05
CA TYR A 78 -15.34 5.72 -6.08
C TYR A 78 -14.85 5.74 -7.53
N GLU A 79 -13.62 6.19 -7.73
CA GLU A 79 -13.02 6.34 -9.06
C GLU A 79 -11.90 5.34 -9.28
N ASN A 80 -11.62 5.04 -10.55
CA ASN A 80 -10.45 4.25 -10.91
C ASN A 80 -9.19 5.09 -10.74
N SER A 81 -8.21 4.56 -10.01
CA SER A 81 -6.89 5.18 -9.86
C SER A 81 -5.79 4.19 -10.28
N ALA A 82 -4.77 4.71 -10.97
CA ALA A 82 -3.59 3.95 -11.31
C ALA A 82 -2.60 3.98 -10.14
N MET A 83 -2.48 2.87 -9.42
CA MET A 83 -1.45 2.66 -8.40
C MET A 83 -0.08 2.38 -9.03
N SER A 84 0.42 3.34 -9.82
CA SER A 84 1.70 3.22 -10.50
C SER A 84 2.87 3.40 -9.51
N PHE A 85 4.00 2.78 -9.84
CA PHE A 85 5.23 2.88 -9.05
C PHE A 85 6.39 3.31 -9.93
N SER A 86 7.18 4.24 -9.41
CA SER A 86 8.40 4.75 -10.02
C SER A 86 9.48 4.96 -8.96
N VAL A 87 10.72 4.75 -9.37
CA VAL A 87 11.88 5.00 -8.53
C VAL A 87 12.76 6.03 -9.23
N LYS A 88 13.23 7.01 -8.45
CA LYS A 88 14.22 7.99 -8.88
C LYS A 88 15.30 8.12 -7.81
N ASP A 89 16.55 7.99 -8.22
CA ASP A 89 17.74 8.23 -7.41
C ASP A 89 18.54 9.35 -8.07
N SER A 90 18.31 10.58 -7.59
CA SER A 90 18.95 11.78 -8.12
C SER A 90 20.46 11.82 -7.89
N GLN A 91 20.99 11.05 -6.94
CA GLN A 91 22.43 11.00 -6.69
C GLN A 91 23.18 10.15 -7.72
N LYS A 92 22.52 9.12 -8.26
CA LYS A 92 23.10 8.19 -9.25
C LYS A 92 22.56 8.38 -10.67
N ASP A 93 21.74 9.40 -10.92
CA ASP A 93 21.02 9.60 -12.18
C ASP A 93 20.35 8.30 -12.65
N PHE A 94 19.49 7.74 -11.82
CA PHE A 94 18.76 6.51 -12.11
C PHE A 94 17.26 6.71 -11.92
N GLU A 95 16.48 6.36 -12.94
CA GLU A 95 15.02 6.33 -12.83
C GLU A 95 14.37 5.30 -13.75
N TYR A 96 13.24 4.76 -13.30
CA TYR A 96 12.35 3.93 -14.10
C TYR A 96 10.93 3.95 -13.53
N ASN A 97 9.96 3.53 -14.35
CA ASN A 97 8.57 3.38 -13.94
C ASN A 97 8.00 2.03 -14.45
N GLY A 98 7.18 1.38 -13.64
CA GLY A 98 6.65 0.04 -13.93
C GLY A 98 5.42 -0.02 -14.84
N THR A 99 4.89 1.11 -15.30
CA THR A 99 3.57 1.18 -15.97
C THR A 99 3.57 0.59 -17.37
N ASN A 100 4.64 0.77 -18.15
CA ASN A 100 4.77 0.21 -19.50
C ASN A 100 6.26 0.14 -19.92
N LEU A 101 6.56 -0.52 -21.04
CA LEU A 101 7.94 -0.69 -21.50
C LEU A 101 8.65 0.64 -21.80
N ASN A 102 7.95 1.62 -22.35
CA ASN A 102 8.54 2.93 -22.64
C ASN A 102 8.98 3.65 -21.37
N ALA A 103 8.16 3.58 -20.32
CA ALA A 103 8.43 4.15 -19.00
C ALA A 103 9.44 3.33 -18.19
N LEU A 104 9.47 2.00 -18.37
CA LEU A 104 10.48 1.11 -17.78
C LEU A 104 11.87 1.45 -18.31
N PHE A 105 11.97 1.76 -19.61
CA PHE A 105 13.19 2.22 -20.25
C PHE A 105 13.22 3.74 -20.44
N ALA A 106 12.62 4.52 -19.52
CA ALA A 106 12.64 5.99 -19.57
C ALA A 106 14.07 6.52 -19.81
N GLN A 107 15.05 5.91 -19.13
CA GLN A 107 16.46 6.07 -19.44
C GLN A 107 16.92 5.04 -20.48
N ARG A 108 17.17 5.48 -21.72
CA ARG A 108 17.53 4.58 -22.85
C ARG A 108 18.84 3.82 -22.65
N LYS A 109 19.76 4.32 -21.83
CA LYS A 109 20.98 3.61 -21.40
C LYS A 109 20.68 2.23 -20.77
N ASN A 110 19.48 2.05 -20.20
CA ASN A 110 19.06 0.79 -19.61
C ASN A 110 18.75 -0.32 -20.64
N LEU A 111 18.57 0.02 -21.92
CA LEU A 111 18.38 -0.96 -23.01
C LEU A 111 19.61 -1.85 -23.25
N ILE A 112 20.79 -1.45 -22.78
CA ILE A 112 22.03 -2.23 -22.87
C ILE A 112 22.61 -2.57 -21.48
N SER A 113 21.89 -2.23 -20.41
CA SER A 113 22.35 -2.43 -19.03
C SER A 113 22.06 -3.84 -18.55
N LEU A 114 23.10 -4.69 -18.51
CA LEU A 114 23.00 -6.04 -17.97
C LEU A 114 22.47 -6.05 -16.52
N THR A 115 22.87 -5.07 -15.72
CA THR A 115 22.40 -4.90 -14.33
C THR A 115 20.90 -4.62 -14.28
N PHE A 116 20.38 -3.78 -15.19
CA PHE A 116 18.95 -3.48 -15.25
C PHE A 116 18.13 -4.69 -15.69
N TYR A 117 18.58 -5.42 -16.72
CA TYR A 117 17.94 -6.67 -17.11
C TYR A 117 18.00 -7.74 -16.01
N LYS A 118 19.09 -7.82 -15.25
CA LYS A 118 19.17 -8.69 -14.07
C LYS A 118 18.11 -8.33 -13.04
N MET A 119 17.93 -7.03 -12.74
CA MET A 119 16.87 -6.56 -11.85
C MET A 119 15.48 -6.97 -12.34
N ILE A 120 15.17 -6.80 -13.63
CA ILE A 120 13.87 -7.20 -14.20
C ILE A 120 13.65 -8.71 -14.03
N LYS A 121 14.68 -9.54 -14.31
CA LYS A 121 14.61 -10.99 -14.10
C LYS A 121 14.38 -11.32 -12.61
N GLU A 122 15.02 -10.59 -11.70
CA GLU A 122 14.84 -10.74 -10.26
C GLU A 122 13.44 -10.35 -9.80
N ILE A 123 12.82 -9.30 -10.37
CA ILE A 123 11.43 -8.93 -10.13
C ILE A 123 10.49 -10.08 -10.49
N LEU A 124 10.63 -10.63 -11.70
CA LEU A 124 9.81 -11.75 -12.15
C LEU A 124 10.03 -12.99 -11.27
N ARG A 125 11.29 -13.26 -10.90
CA ARG A 125 11.66 -14.35 -9.98
C ARG A 125 11.02 -14.16 -8.60
N PHE A 126 11.07 -12.95 -8.04
CA PHE A 126 10.46 -12.60 -6.76
C PHE A 126 8.96 -12.82 -6.76
N ASN A 127 8.24 -12.25 -7.73
CA ASN A 127 6.79 -12.41 -7.83
C ASN A 127 6.35 -13.87 -7.96
N LYS A 128 7.15 -14.71 -8.61
CA LYS A 128 6.89 -16.15 -8.69
C LYS A 128 7.21 -16.86 -7.37
N LYS A 129 8.42 -16.69 -6.84
CA LYS A 129 8.89 -17.44 -5.66
C LYS A 129 8.19 -17.04 -4.37
N SER A 130 7.85 -15.76 -4.19
CA SER A 130 7.16 -15.29 -2.97
C SER A 130 5.84 -16.02 -2.77
N THR A 131 5.05 -16.22 -3.83
CA THR A 131 3.77 -16.97 -3.74
C THR A 131 3.95 -18.43 -3.31
N LEU A 132 5.09 -19.05 -3.62
CA LEU A 132 5.43 -20.39 -3.16
C LEU A 132 5.89 -20.37 -1.70
N MET A 133 6.68 -19.37 -1.32
CA MET A 133 7.13 -19.19 0.05
C MET A 133 5.95 -18.99 1.02
N LEU A 134 4.92 -18.23 0.61
CA LEU A 134 3.70 -18.02 1.42
C LEU A 134 2.95 -19.31 1.78
N LYS A 135 3.16 -20.40 1.03
CA LYS A 135 2.57 -21.72 1.33
C LYS A 135 3.31 -22.45 2.44
N ASN A 136 4.56 -22.08 2.69
CA ASN A 136 5.34 -22.58 3.80
C ASN A 136 5.05 -21.71 5.03
N ASN A 137 4.83 -22.32 6.19
CA ASN A 137 4.60 -21.59 7.46
C ASN A 137 5.91 -21.13 8.10
N GLU A 138 6.83 -20.63 7.28
CA GLU A 138 8.12 -20.17 7.74
C GLU A 138 8.02 -18.69 8.15
N GLU A 139 8.40 -18.38 9.39
CA GLU A 139 8.46 -17.02 9.90
C GLU A 139 9.88 -16.48 9.76
N ILE A 140 10.14 -15.78 8.66
CA ILE A 140 11.40 -15.08 8.39
C ILE A 140 11.14 -13.63 8.02
N SER A 141 12.13 -12.78 8.26
CA SER A 141 12.13 -11.41 7.76
C SER A 141 12.31 -11.36 6.24
N LEU A 142 11.86 -10.27 5.64
CA LEU A 142 12.07 -9.95 4.24
C LEU A 142 13.57 -9.92 3.91
N GLY A 143 14.38 -9.34 4.81
CA GLY A 143 15.83 -9.30 4.66
C GLY A 143 16.48 -10.69 4.60
N GLU A 144 16.10 -11.59 5.51
CA GLU A 144 16.58 -12.98 5.51
C GLU A 144 16.16 -13.72 4.24
N TYR A 145 14.91 -13.59 3.83
CA TYR A 145 14.43 -14.17 2.57
C TYR A 145 15.24 -13.68 1.37
N LEU A 146 15.45 -12.37 1.27
CA LEU A 146 16.16 -11.75 0.15
C LEU A 146 17.63 -12.19 0.10
N ASN A 147 18.27 -12.38 1.26
CA ASN A 147 19.64 -12.86 1.36
C ASN A 147 19.74 -14.35 1.02
N ARG A 148 18.84 -15.18 1.56
CA ARG A 148 18.80 -16.63 1.31
C ARG A 148 18.61 -16.95 -0.18
N GLU A 149 17.71 -16.24 -0.84
CA GLU A 149 17.42 -16.43 -2.26
C GLU A 149 18.41 -15.71 -3.20
N ALA A 150 19.49 -15.14 -2.63
CA ALA A 150 20.55 -14.45 -3.34
C ALA A 150 20.02 -13.38 -4.32
N TYR A 151 19.15 -12.48 -3.83
CA TYR A 151 18.76 -11.28 -4.57
C TYR A 151 19.88 -10.23 -4.52
N SER A 152 20.12 -9.57 -5.66
CA SER A 152 21.15 -8.54 -5.77
C SER A 152 20.82 -7.29 -4.96
N ASP A 153 21.85 -6.58 -4.51
CA ASP A 153 21.67 -5.30 -3.82
C ASP A 153 21.05 -4.24 -4.73
N PHE A 154 21.25 -4.35 -6.05
CA PHE A 154 20.58 -3.49 -7.02
C PHE A 154 19.06 -3.70 -7.00
N PHE A 155 18.59 -4.95 -7.00
CA PHE A 155 17.18 -5.28 -6.85
C PHE A 155 16.62 -4.83 -5.48
N LYS A 156 17.35 -5.07 -4.39
CA LYS A 156 16.96 -4.64 -3.05
C LYS A 156 16.76 -3.12 -3.00
N LYS A 157 17.79 -2.39 -3.43
CA LYS A 157 17.84 -0.92 -3.37
C LYS A 157 16.85 -0.24 -4.29
N TYR A 158 16.66 -0.75 -5.51
CA TYR A 158 15.89 -0.04 -6.54
C TYR A 158 14.50 -0.61 -6.81
N TYR A 159 14.10 -1.72 -6.20
CA TYR A 159 12.76 -2.27 -6.37
C TYR A 159 12.06 -2.56 -5.05
N ILE A 160 12.45 -3.64 -4.37
CA ILE A 160 11.61 -4.22 -3.31
C ILE A 160 11.57 -3.35 -2.05
N LEU A 161 12.70 -2.77 -1.63
CA LEU A 161 12.74 -1.97 -0.41
C LEU A 161 12.05 -0.61 -0.58
N PRO A 162 12.27 0.16 -1.67
CA PRO A 162 11.51 1.39 -1.88
C PRO A 162 10.02 1.15 -2.08
N MET A 163 9.64 0.07 -2.78
CA MET A 163 8.23 -0.29 -2.97
C MET A 163 7.56 -0.62 -1.62
N GLY A 164 8.18 -1.45 -0.79
CA GLY A 164 7.67 -1.75 0.54
C GLY A 164 7.62 -0.52 1.44
N SER A 165 8.67 0.30 1.43
CA SER A 165 8.76 1.55 2.21
C SER A 165 7.65 2.53 1.85
N ALA A 166 7.32 2.64 0.56
CA ALA A 166 6.24 3.50 0.08
C ALA A 166 4.86 3.02 0.53
N ILE A 167 4.63 1.70 0.58
CA ILE A 167 3.35 1.11 1.00
C ILE A 167 3.13 1.24 2.51
N TRP A 168 4.19 1.01 3.30
CA TRP A 168 4.11 0.92 4.76
C TRP A 168 4.62 2.17 5.49
N SER A 169 4.93 3.24 4.76
CA SER A 169 5.47 4.49 5.30
C SER A 169 6.63 4.28 6.29
N SER A 170 7.51 3.34 5.97
CA SER A 170 8.65 2.97 6.82
C SER A 170 9.98 3.24 6.11
N ASP A 171 11.06 3.31 6.88
CA ASP A 171 12.40 3.41 6.30
C ASP A 171 12.88 2.05 5.76
N ILE A 172 13.92 2.09 4.93
CA ILE A 172 14.50 0.91 4.27
C ILE A 172 15.04 -0.13 5.28
N LYS A 173 15.63 0.31 6.40
CA LYS A 173 16.16 -0.62 7.42
C LYS A 173 15.01 -1.34 8.11
N THR A 174 13.97 -0.60 8.46
CA THR A 174 12.75 -1.16 9.03
C THR A 174 12.12 -2.16 8.05
N MET A 175 12.04 -1.84 6.76
CA MET A 175 11.53 -2.75 5.73
C MET A 175 12.31 -4.07 5.62
N MET A 176 13.61 -4.07 5.88
CA MET A 176 14.40 -5.32 5.93
C MET A 176 13.97 -6.24 7.08
N ALA A 177 13.46 -5.69 8.17
CA ALA A 177 13.00 -6.44 9.33
C ALA A 177 11.52 -6.86 9.26
N PHE A 178 10.78 -6.38 8.24
CA PHE A 178 9.37 -6.75 8.06
C PHE A 178 9.25 -8.26 7.84
N PRO A 179 8.15 -8.90 8.29
CA PRO A 179 7.85 -10.28 7.92
C PRO A 179 7.81 -10.44 6.40
N ALA A 180 8.33 -11.56 5.88
CA ALA A 180 8.28 -11.88 4.45
C ALA A 180 6.89 -12.36 3.97
N LYS A 181 5.91 -12.45 4.88
CA LYS A 181 4.55 -12.95 4.67
C LYS A 181 3.51 -11.86 4.80
#